data_AF-X0SNW1-F1
#
_entry.id   AF-X0SNW1-F1
#
_cell.length_a   1.000
_cell.length_b   1.000
_cell.length_c   1.000
_cell.angle_alpha   90.00
_cell.angle_beta   90.00
_cell.angle_gamma   90.00
#
_symmetry.space_group_name_H-M   'P 1'
#
loop_
_entity.id
_entity.type
_entity.pdbx_description
1 polymer ?
#
loop_
_entity_poly.entity_id
_entity_poly.type
_entity_poly.pdbx_seq_one_letter_code
_entity_poly.pdbx_strand_id
1 'polypeptide(L)' 'MQEGIIVVKIGGSTLGNHDTTLEDLVELQKQGKSLVVVHGGAKVTSEWLARLGIPTSFV' A
#
# COMPACT_ATOMS: atom_id res chain seq x y z
N MET A 1 16.45 9.44 -23.25
CA MET A 1 16.42 8.38 -22.22
C MET A 1 14.96 8.06 -21.97
N GLN A 2 14.54 6.80 -22.02
CA GLN A 2 13.18 6.46 -21.56
C GLN A 2 13.12 6.76 -20.06
N GLU A 3 12.17 7.59 -19.63
CA GLU A 3 11.91 7.75 -18.21
C GLU A 3 11.37 6.43 -17.65
N GLY A 4 12.03 5.91 -16.62
CA GLY A 4 11.65 4.65 -15.98
C GLY A 4 10.39 4.81 -15.14
N ILE A 5 9.58 3.75 -15.07
CA ILE A 5 8.41 3.67 -14.19
C ILE A 5 8.87 3.25 -12.79
N ILE A 6 8.40 3.94 -11.76
CA ILE A 6 8.65 3.60 -10.36
C ILE A 6 7.44 2.81 -9.83
N VAL A 7 7.68 1.58 -9.37
CA VAL A 7 6.65 0.76 -8.71
C VAL A 7 6.81 0.89 -7.20
N VAL A 8 5.78 1.40 -6.52
CA VAL A 8 5.77 1.59 -5.07
C VAL A 8 4.82 0.58 -4.43
N LYS A 9 5.36 -0.32 -3.59
CA LYS A 9 4.56 -1.29 -2.83
C LYS A 9 4.34 -0.79 -1.40
N ILE A 10 3.09 -0.50 -1.06
CA ILE A 10 2.67 -0.11 0.29
C ILE A 10 2.17 -1.36 1.04
N GLY A 11 2.65 -1.57 2.26
CA GLY A 11 2.13 -2.61 3.16
C GLY A 11 0.70 -2.29 3.58
N GLY A 12 -0.19 -3.30 3.65
CA GLY A 12 -1.59 -3.06 4.05
C GLY A 12 -1.76 -2.58 5.50
N SER A 13 -0.77 -2.86 6.37
CA SER A 13 -0.68 -2.32 7.72
C SER A 13 -0.18 -0.87 7.77
N THR A 14 0.51 -0.43 6.73
CA THR A 14 1.11 0.91 6.58
C THR A 14 0.19 1.87 5.83
N LEU A 15 -0.78 1.35 5.07
CA LEU A 15 -1.82 2.12 4.39
C LEU A 15 -2.87 2.64 5.40
N GLY A 16 -2.43 3.42 6.38
CA GLY A 16 -3.23 3.96 7.46
C GLY A 16 -2.76 5.37 7.88
N ASN A 17 -3.49 5.98 8.80
CA ASN A 17 -3.49 7.42 9.04
C ASN A 17 -2.28 7.97 9.82
N HIS A 18 -1.10 7.32 9.77
CA HIS A 18 0.03 7.60 10.67
C HIS A 18 1.36 7.91 9.95
N ASP A 19 1.36 8.14 8.64
CA ASP A 19 2.59 8.40 7.88
C ASP A 19 2.37 9.30 6.66
N THR A 20 3.44 9.80 6.03
CA THR A 20 3.46 10.72 4.86
C THR A 20 3.47 10.01 3.51
N THR A 21 3.32 8.68 3.48
CA THR A 21 3.49 7.88 2.26
C THR A 21 2.63 8.38 1.08
N LEU A 22 1.40 8.84 1.32
CA LEU A 22 0.53 9.37 0.25
C LEU A 22 0.98 10.75 -0.21
N GLU A 23 1.39 11.61 0.72
CA GLU A 23 1.96 12.93 0.44
C GLU A 23 3.25 12.81 -0.38
N ASP A 24 4.10 11.84 -0.07
CA ASP A 24 5.35 11.57 -0.79
C ASP A 24 5.07 11.07 -2.22
N LEU A 25 4.05 10.23 -2.40
CA LEU A 25 3.58 9.80 -3.73
C LEU A 25 3.07 10.98 -4.56
N VAL A 26 2.31 11.88 -3.94
CA VAL A 26 1.84 13.11 -4.60
C VAL A 26 3.02 14.01 -4.98
N GLU A 27 4.02 14.14 -4.11
CA GLU A 27 5.21 14.94 -4.39
C GLU A 27 6.02 14.37 -5.56
N LEU A 28 6.23 13.04 -5.59
CA LEU A 28 6.89 12.36 -6.71
C LEU A 28 6.10 12.53 -8.03
N GLN A 29 4.77 12.48 -7.97
CA GLN A 29 3.93 12.73 -9.14
C GLN A 29 4.10 14.17 -9.65
N LYS A 30 4.12 15.17 -8.75
CA LYS A 30 4.35 16.58 -9.11
C LYS A 30 5.73 16.81 -9.75
N GLN A 31 6.73 16.01 -9.39
CA GLN A 31 8.05 16.01 -10.02
C GLN A 31 8.10 15.31 -11.39
N GLY A 32 6.94 14.90 -11.93
CA GLY A 32 6.82 14.27 -13.24
C GLY A 32 7.17 12.78 -13.26
N LYS A 33 7.33 12.14 -12.10
CA LYS A 33 7.64 10.70 -12.06
C LYS A 33 6.44 9.86 -12.47
N SER A 34 6.67 8.89 -13.33
CA SER A 34 5.67 7.86 -13.67
C SER A 34 5.62 6.82 -12.56
N LEU A 35 4.52 6.78 -11.82
CA LEU A 35 4.34 5.90 -10.65
C LEU A 35 3.30 4.81 -10.93
N VAL A 36 3.57 3.60 -10.44
CA VAL A 36 2.59 2.53 -10.27
C VAL A 36 2.52 2.19 -8.79
N VAL A 37 1.36 2.40 -8.17
CA VAL A 37 1.18 2.18 -6.73
C VAL A 37 0.44 0.86 -6.51
N VAL A 38 1.02 -0.01 -5.69
CA VAL A 38 0.45 -1.29 -5.28
C VAL A 38 0.30 -1.28 -3.77
N HIS A 39 -0.84 -1.72 -3.22
CA HIS A 39 -1.02 -1.84 -1.77
C HIS A 39 -1.37 -3.26 -1.34
N GLY A 40 -1.09 -3.58 -0.08
CA GLY A 40 -1.61 -4.80 0.56
C GLY A 40 -2.96 -4.56 1.23
N GLY A 41 -3.58 -5.63 1.74
CA GLY A 41 -4.83 -5.55 2.50
C GLY A 41 -4.94 -6.56 3.65
N ALA A 42 -3.89 -7.34 3.92
CA ALA A 42 -3.96 -8.50 4.80
C ALA A 42 -4.44 -8.19 6.22
N LYS A 43 -4.05 -7.04 6.81
CA LYS A 43 -4.51 -6.63 8.15
C LYS A 43 -6.05 -6.50 8.20
N VAL A 44 -6.63 -5.77 7.25
CA VAL A 44 -8.08 -5.58 7.15
C VAL A 44 -8.77 -6.90 6.85
N THR A 45 -8.21 -7.73 5.96
CA THR A 45 -8.73 -9.07 5.69
C THR A 45 -8.77 -9.94 6.95
N SER A 46 -7.67 -10.03 7.69
CA SER A 46 -7.61 -10.81 8.94
C SER A 46 -8.57 -10.28 10.00
N GLU A 47 -8.72 -8.95 10.13
CA GLU A 47 -9.69 -8.33 11.04
C GLU A 47 -11.13 -8.76 10.70
N TRP A 48 -11.49 -8.83 9.43
CA TRP A 48 -12.81 -9.31 9.00
C TRP A 48 -13.00 -10.80 9.23
N LEU A 49 -11.99 -11.62 8.94
CA LEU A 49 -12.04 -13.06 9.20
C LEU A 49 -12.26 -13.34 10.70
N ALA A 50 -11.56 -12.61 11.57
CA ALA A 50 -11.76 -12.70 13.03
C ALA A 50 -13.19 -12.35 13.44
N ARG A 51 -13.79 -11.29 12.87
CA ARG A 51 -15.20 -10.90 13.14
C ARG A 51 -16.20 -11.96 12.70
N LEU A 52 -15.87 -12.73 11.67
CA LEU A 52 -16.69 -13.82 11.15
C LEU A 52 -16.42 -15.17 11.83
N GLY A 53 -15.51 -15.22 12.81
CA GLY A 53 -15.10 -16.47 13.47
C GLY A 53 -14.30 -17.41 12.56
N ILE A 54 -13.70 -16.90 11.49
CA ILE A 54 -12.90 -17.67 10.54
C ILE A 54 -11.42 -17.58 10.94
N PRO A 55 -10.74 -18.70 11.27
CA PRO A 55 -9.33 -18.67 11.65
C PRO A 55 -8.46 -18.30 10.44
N THR A 56 -7.40 -17.52 10.70
CA THR A 56 -6.40 -17.13 9.70
C THR A 56 -5.08 -17.85 10.00
N SER A 57 -4.42 -18.40 8.98
CA SER A 57 -3.09 -19.00 9.09
C SER A 57 -2.15 -18.41 8.06
N PHE A 58 -0.85 -18.41 8.37
CA PHE A 58 0.22 -17.94 7.52
C PHE A 58 1.27 -19.05 7.42
N VAL A 59 1.82 -19.26 6.22
CA VAL A 59 2.89 -20.24 5.92
C VAL A 59 4.25 -19.57 5.80
#